data_AF-A0A943PYM2-F1
#
_entry.id   AF-A0A943PYM2-F1
#
_cell.length_a   1.000
_cell.length_b   1.000
_cell.length_c   1.000
_cell.angle_alpha   90.00
_cell.angle_beta   90.00
_cell.angle_gamma   90.00
#
_symmetry.space_group_name_H-M   'P 1'
#
loop_
_entity.id
_entity.type
_entity.pdbx_description
1 polymer ?
#
loop_
_entity_poly.entity_id
_entity_poly.type
_entity_poly.pdbx_seq_one_letter_code
_entity_poly.pdbx_strand_id
1 'polypeptide(L)'
;MAYSSAGITEVSENIWGKNLPYIKSVDSKVDEKAPNFIYKTSIPNSQIIETLSKKYPDLDKNNIISSFDITKRSQADYVLEVTVCGKKINGRDIRTMFGLRSTNFTIEKTKDSINFTTKGYGHGAGMSQYGANFMAQDGSSYEEILMHYYDGISLQKMY
;
A
#
# COMPACT_ATOMS: atom_id res chain seq x y z
N MET A 1 -2.46 -10.66 -4.84
CA MET A 1 -1.71 -10.06 -5.97
C MET A 1 -1.84 -8.56 -5.91
N ALA A 2 -0.77 -7.84 -6.22
CA ALA A 2 -0.81 -6.39 -6.44
C ALA A 2 -1.14 -6.12 -7.91
N TYR A 3 -2.06 -5.21 -8.16
CA TYR A 3 -2.40 -4.76 -9.52
C TYR A 3 -1.27 -3.87 -10.06
N SER A 4 -0.78 -2.96 -9.23
CA SER A 4 0.49 -2.25 -9.40
C SER A 4 1.19 -2.03 -8.05
N SER A 5 2.51 -2.03 -8.05
CA SER A 5 3.32 -1.59 -6.91
C SER A 5 3.29 -0.06 -6.79
N ALA A 6 3.93 0.48 -5.75
CA ALA A 6 4.17 1.92 -5.61
C ALA A 6 5.53 2.35 -6.20
N GLY A 7 6.06 1.58 -7.16
CA GLY A 7 7.40 1.74 -7.75
C GLY A 7 8.44 0.79 -7.16
N ILE A 8 8.19 0.26 -5.96
CA ILE A 8 9.00 -0.77 -5.29
C ILE A 8 8.01 -1.74 -4.63
N THR A 9 8.31 -3.04 -4.65
CA THR A 9 7.47 -4.04 -3.96
C THR A 9 7.78 -4.12 -2.47
N GLU A 10 6.86 -4.63 -1.67
CA GLU A 10 6.96 -4.75 -0.22
C GLU A 10 7.42 -6.16 0.19
N VAL A 11 8.11 -6.25 1.34
CA VAL A 11 8.47 -7.55 1.94
C VAL A 11 7.26 -8.24 2.54
N SER A 12 7.22 -9.57 2.50
CA SER A 12 6.09 -10.35 3.01
C SER A 12 5.81 -10.11 4.50
N GLU A 13 6.83 -9.79 5.28
CA GLU A 13 6.73 -9.61 6.73
C GLU A 13 5.87 -8.38 7.08
N ASN A 14 5.97 -7.30 6.29
CA ASN A 14 5.16 -6.10 6.49
C ASN A 14 3.69 -6.29 6.08
N ILE A 15 3.41 -7.26 5.21
CA ILE A 15 2.04 -7.52 4.71
C ILE A 15 1.34 -8.63 5.51
N TRP A 16 2.04 -9.72 5.81
CA TRP A 16 1.48 -10.93 6.41
C TRP A 16 2.11 -11.32 7.75
N GLY A 17 3.08 -10.56 8.25
CA GLY A 17 3.76 -10.87 9.53
C GLY A 17 4.67 -12.09 9.48
N LYS A 18 4.92 -12.64 8.29
CA LYS A 18 5.81 -13.79 8.06
C LYS A 18 6.83 -13.46 6.99
N ASN A 19 8.09 -13.75 7.28
CA ASN A 19 9.15 -13.73 6.28
C ASN A 19 8.99 -14.92 5.32
N LEU A 20 8.80 -14.63 4.03
CA LEU A 20 8.78 -15.56 2.92
C LEU A 20 10.01 -15.20 2.07
N PRO A 21 11.08 -16.01 2.07
CA PRO A 21 12.36 -15.64 1.46
C PRO A 21 12.28 -15.24 -0.02
N TYR A 22 11.28 -15.77 -0.74
CA TYR A 22 11.04 -15.47 -2.16
C TYR A 22 10.13 -14.25 -2.39
N ILE A 23 9.60 -13.59 -1.36
CA ILE A 23 8.83 -12.35 -1.50
C ILE A 23 9.62 -11.21 -0.83
N LYS A 24 10.56 -10.67 -1.60
CA LYS A 24 11.40 -9.54 -1.20
C LYS A 24 10.92 -8.25 -1.87
N SER A 25 11.42 -7.14 -1.33
CA SER A 25 11.29 -5.83 -1.95
C SER A 25 12.22 -5.76 -3.16
N VAL A 26 11.65 -5.50 -4.33
CA VAL A 26 12.36 -5.36 -5.61
C VAL A 26 11.89 -4.10 -6.34
N ASP A 27 12.72 -3.59 -7.24
CA ASP A 27 12.37 -2.45 -8.09
C ASP A 27 11.19 -2.81 -9.01
N SER A 28 10.28 -1.87 -9.19
CA SER A 28 9.09 -2.02 -10.01
C SER A 28 8.70 -0.64 -10.55
N LYS A 29 9.70 0.20 -10.87
CA LYS A 29 9.47 1.60 -11.30
C LYS A 29 8.67 1.71 -12.58
N VAL A 30 8.70 0.67 -13.41
CA VAL A 30 7.87 0.57 -14.62
C VAL A 30 6.37 0.75 -14.31
N ASP A 31 5.93 0.45 -13.08
CA ASP A 31 4.57 0.66 -12.61
C ASP A 31 4.12 2.12 -12.59
N GLU A 32 5.05 3.08 -12.57
CA GLU A 32 4.70 4.51 -12.63
C GLU A 32 3.97 4.87 -13.93
N LYS A 33 4.14 4.05 -14.98
CA LYS A 33 3.43 4.17 -16.27
C LYS A 33 2.01 3.60 -16.21
N ALA A 34 1.64 2.89 -15.15
CA ALA A 34 0.32 2.28 -15.03
C ALA A 34 -0.79 3.34 -14.93
N PRO A 35 -1.96 3.11 -15.56
CA PRO A 35 -3.08 4.03 -15.46
C PRO A 35 -3.53 4.16 -13.99
N ASN A 36 -3.76 5.40 -13.57
CA ASN A 36 -4.12 5.74 -12.20
C ASN A 36 -3.11 5.23 -11.14
N PHE A 37 -1.82 5.18 -11.48
CA PHE A 37 -0.74 4.88 -10.53
C PHE A 37 -0.78 5.79 -9.30
N ILE A 38 -1.02 7.09 -9.51
CA ILE A 38 -1.37 8.04 -8.44
C ILE A 38 -2.88 8.21 -8.44
N TYR A 39 -3.50 8.07 -7.27
CA TYR A 39 -4.94 8.26 -7.12
C TYR A 39 -5.27 9.06 -5.86
N LYS A 40 -6.09 10.11 -6.03
CA LYS A 40 -6.53 10.98 -4.95
C LYS A 40 -7.91 10.58 -4.47
N THR A 41 -8.09 10.54 -3.15
CA THR A 41 -9.38 10.27 -2.50
C THR A 41 -9.58 11.29 -1.38
N SER A 42 -10.65 12.07 -1.47
CA SER A 42 -11.02 13.02 -0.42
C SER A 42 -12.07 12.38 0.48
N ILE A 43 -11.76 12.26 1.77
CA ILE A 43 -12.70 11.71 2.77
C ILE A 43 -13.13 12.84 3.70
N PRO A 44 -14.44 13.14 3.80
CA PRO A 44 -14.95 14.16 4.71
C PRO A 44 -14.55 13.90 6.16
N ASN A 45 -14.25 14.97 6.90
CA ASN A 45 -13.88 14.90 8.32
C ASN A 45 -14.96 14.19 9.15
N SER A 46 -16.24 14.40 8.83
CA SER A 46 -17.37 13.69 9.46
C SER A 46 -17.28 12.17 9.30
N GLN A 47 -16.98 11.68 8.09
CA GLN A 47 -16.84 10.25 7.81
C GLN A 47 -15.62 9.65 8.51
N ILE A 48 -14.51 10.39 8.60
CA ILE A 48 -13.30 9.96 9.32
C ILE A 48 -13.60 9.81 10.81
N ILE A 49 -14.22 10.84 11.41
CA ILE A 49 -14.60 10.86 12.82
C ILE A 49 -15.57 9.72 13.11
N GLU A 50 -16.62 9.55 12.30
CA GLU A 50 -17.61 8.47 12.47
C GLU A 50 -16.96 7.08 12.41
N THR A 51 -16.17 6.83 11.36
CA THR A 51 -15.55 5.52 11.13
C THR A 51 -14.57 5.16 12.25
N LEU A 52 -13.72 6.10 12.66
CA LEU A 52 -12.75 5.89 13.72
C LEU A 52 -13.41 5.78 15.10
N SER A 53 -14.41 6.61 15.40
CA SER A 53 -15.15 6.53 16.67
C SER A 53 -15.93 5.23 16.80
N LYS A 54 -16.46 4.69 15.70
CA LYS A 54 -17.16 3.41 15.70
C LYS A 54 -16.22 2.24 16.01
N LYS A 55 -15.01 2.25 15.45
CA LYS A 55 -14.00 1.19 15.69
C LYS A 55 -13.26 1.37 17.02
N TYR A 56 -13.06 2.61 17.45
CA TYR A 56 -12.31 3.00 18.64
C TYR A 56 -13.11 4.03 19.46
N PRO A 57 -14.08 3.57 20.29
CA PRO A 57 -14.99 4.45 21.02
C PRO A 57 -14.31 5.42 22.00
N ASP A 58 -13.12 5.07 22.49
CA ASP A 58 -12.36 5.85 23.46
C ASP A 58 -11.59 7.03 22.85
N LEU A 59 -11.60 7.20 21.52
CA LEU A 59 -10.92 8.33 20.88
C LEU A 59 -11.66 9.64 21.12
N ASP A 60 -10.93 10.69 21.49
CA ASP A 60 -11.47 12.04 21.54
C ASP A 60 -11.81 12.55 20.13
N LYS A 61 -13.11 12.58 19.82
CA LYS A 61 -13.67 12.97 18.52
C LYS A 61 -13.22 14.35 18.05
N ASN A 62 -13.01 15.28 18.98
CA ASN A 62 -12.62 16.65 18.65
C ASN A 62 -11.16 16.73 18.16
N ASN A 63 -10.34 15.75 18.53
CA ASN A 63 -8.92 15.70 18.21
C ASN A 63 -8.57 14.68 17.12
N ILE A 64 -9.53 13.91 16.60
CA ILE A 64 -9.28 12.88 15.58
C ILE A 64 -8.57 13.48 14.35
N ILE A 65 -9.09 14.58 13.79
CA ILE A 65 -8.55 15.16 12.56
C ILE A 65 -7.17 15.80 12.80
N SER A 66 -7.03 16.59 13.86
CA SER A 66 -5.78 17.29 14.17
C SER A 66 -4.63 16.30 14.43
N SER A 67 -4.92 15.21 15.15
CA SER A 67 -3.94 14.19 15.54
C SER A 67 -3.76 13.05 14.54
N PHE A 68 -4.46 13.05 13.40
CA PHE A 68 -4.29 12.03 12.37
C PHE A 68 -2.95 12.23 11.66
N ASP A 69 -1.96 11.41 12.02
CA ASP A 69 -0.59 11.52 11.50
C ASP A 69 0.00 10.16 11.12
N ILE A 70 0.64 10.10 9.95
CA ILE A 70 1.43 8.95 9.52
C ILE A 70 2.73 8.94 10.32
N THR A 71 2.95 7.89 11.10
CA THR A 71 4.06 7.83 12.08
C THR A 71 5.11 6.77 11.76
N LYS A 72 4.79 5.78 10.90
CA LYS A 72 5.76 4.79 10.45
C LYS A 72 5.50 4.33 9.02
N ARG A 73 6.58 4.20 8.26
CA ARG A 73 6.60 3.61 6.91
C ARG A 73 7.62 2.48 6.83
N SER A 74 7.44 1.59 5.87
CA SER A 74 8.43 0.60 5.49
C SER A 74 9.55 1.22 4.64
N GLN A 75 10.56 0.42 4.30
CA GLN A 75 11.60 0.83 3.35
C GLN A 75 11.05 1.06 1.93
N ALA A 76 9.97 0.37 1.55
CA ALA A 76 9.27 0.57 0.29
C ALA A 76 8.19 1.68 0.37
N ASP A 77 8.25 2.53 1.41
CA ASP A 77 7.40 3.71 1.62
C ASP A 77 5.91 3.43 1.89
N TYR A 78 5.52 2.16 2.09
CA TYR A 78 4.17 1.81 2.50
C TYR A 78 3.94 2.19 3.98
N VAL A 79 2.79 2.80 4.28
CA VAL A 79 2.40 3.18 5.64
C VAL A 79 2.16 1.93 6.49
N LEU A 80 2.93 1.81 7.57
CA LEU A 80 2.79 0.76 8.57
C LEU A 80 1.93 1.21 9.75
N GLU A 81 2.07 2.48 10.16
CA GLU A 81 1.40 3.03 11.34
C GLU A 81 0.88 4.46 11.09
N VAL A 82 -0.37 4.68 11.48
CA VAL A 82 -1.00 5.99 11.66
C VAL A 82 -1.32 6.14 13.14
N THR A 83 -0.95 7.27 13.73
CA THR A 83 -1.34 7.61 15.09
C THR A 83 -2.54 8.55 15.04
N VAL A 84 -3.54 8.30 15.88
CA VAL A 84 -4.74 9.16 16.06
C VAL A 84 -5.07 9.20 17.55
N CYS A 85 -5.11 10.39 18.15
CA CYS A 85 -5.31 10.62 19.59
C CYS A 85 -4.40 9.71 20.46
N GLY A 86 -3.13 9.55 20.07
CA GLY A 86 -2.17 8.67 20.75
C GLY A 86 -2.33 7.17 20.47
N LYS A 87 -3.40 6.75 19.80
CA LYS A 87 -3.61 5.36 19.39
C LYS A 87 -2.91 5.05 18.08
N LYS A 88 -2.07 4.01 18.10
CA LYS A 88 -1.42 3.44 16.91
C LYS A 88 -2.39 2.53 16.15
N ILE A 89 -2.60 2.81 14.87
CA ILE A 89 -3.49 2.10 13.96
C ILE A 89 -2.67 1.61 12.76
N ASN A 90 -2.88 0.35 12.36
CA ASN A 90 -2.14 -0.22 11.22
C ASN A 90 -2.55 0.49 9.90
N GLY A 91 -1.59 0.78 9.03
CA GLY A 91 -1.88 1.39 7.72
C GLY A 91 -2.85 0.58 6.87
N ARG A 92 -2.86 -0.76 7.00
CA ARG A 92 -3.84 -1.64 6.34
C ARG A 92 -5.25 -1.43 6.86
N ASP A 93 -5.42 -1.15 8.15
CA ASP A 93 -6.74 -0.82 8.70
C ASP A 93 -7.24 0.50 8.12
N ILE A 94 -6.38 1.52 8.03
CA ILE A 94 -6.72 2.81 7.40
C ILE A 94 -7.15 2.61 5.94
N ARG A 95 -6.36 1.83 5.19
CA ARG A 95 -6.68 1.50 3.80
C ARG A 95 -8.07 0.85 3.68
N THR A 96 -8.36 -0.16 4.49
CA THR A 96 -9.66 -0.85 4.47
C THR A 96 -10.80 0.06 4.89
N MET A 97 -10.63 0.83 5.97
CA MET A 97 -11.67 1.72 6.51
C MET A 97 -12.11 2.80 5.51
N PHE A 98 -11.17 3.33 4.72
CA PHE A 98 -11.44 4.43 3.80
C PHE A 98 -11.37 4.03 2.31
N GLY A 99 -11.35 2.72 2.02
CA GLY A 99 -11.37 2.22 0.64
C GLY A 99 -10.16 2.65 -0.21
N LEU A 100 -8.99 2.84 0.40
CA LEU A 100 -7.80 3.30 -0.31
C LEU A 100 -7.21 2.18 -1.18
N ARG A 101 -6.60 2.55 -2.31
CA ARG A 101 -6.05 1.58 -3.26
C ARG A 101 -4.86 0.79 -2.71
N SER A 102 -4.01 1.44 -1.94
CA SER A 102 -2.82 0.84 -1.33
C SER A 102 -2.58 1.42 0.07
N THR A 103 -1.60 0.86 0.78
CA THR A 103 -1.06 1.48 2.00
C THR A 103 0.06 2.48 1.72
N ASN A 104 0.50 2.65 0.46
CA ASN A 104 1.39 3.76 0.11
C ASN A 104 0.52 4.99 -0.16
N PHE A 105 0.28 5.78 0.88
CA PHE A 105 -0.47 7.03 0.76
C PHE A 105 0.18 8.17 1.54
N THR A 106 -0.04 9.40 1.10
CA THR A 106 0.18 10.63 1.87
C THR A 106 -1.16 11.23 2.26
N ILE A 107 -1.14 12.13 3.24
CA ILE A 107 -2.32 12.85 3.71
C ILE A 107 -2.11 14.35 3.62
N GLU A 108 -3.17 15.06 3.28
CA GLU A 108 -3.28 16.52 3.40
C GLU A 108 -4.58 16.82 4.14
N LYS A 109 -4.48 17.48 5.29
CA LYS A 109 -5.63 17.87 6.12
C LYS A 109 -6.17 19.20 5.61
N THR A 110 -7.46 19.26 5.32
CA THR A 110 -8.18 20.48 4.97
C THR A 110 -9.20 20.83 6.05
N LYS A 111 -9.91 21.94 5.88
CA LYS A 111 -11.00 22.33 6.79
C LYS A 111 -12.10 21.27 6.88
N ASP A 112 -12.43 20.63 5.76
CA ASP A 112 -13.62 19.79 5.63
C ASP A 112 -13.30 18.30 5.36
N SER A 113 -12.06 17.98 4.99
CA SER A 113 -11.65 16.62 4.61
C SER A 113 -10.19 16.30 4.96
N ILE A 114 -9.84 15.01 4.91
CA ILE A 114 -8.47 14.56 4.68
C ILE A 114 -8.37 14.03 3.25
N ASN A 115 -7.46 14.62 2.49
CA ASN A 115 -7.13 14.19 1.13
C ASN A 115 -6.02 13.15 1.19
N PHE A 116 -6.34 11.93 0.79
CA PHE A 116 -5.38 10.84 0.62
C PHE A 116 -4.85 10.84 -0.81
N THR A 117 -3.54 10.82 -0.98
CA THR A 117 -2.90 10.55 -2.27
C THR A 117 -2.22 9.20 -2.21
N THR A 118 -2.80 8.19 -2.87
CA THR A 118 -2.28 6.82 -2.93
C THR A 118 -1.37 6.63 -4.15
N LYS A 119 -0.33 5.79 -4.00
CA LYS A 119 0.50 5.26 -5.09
C LYS A 119 0.31 3.74 -5.20
N GLY A 120 0.20 3.26 -6.43
CA GLY A 120 -0.04 1.85 -6.72
C GLY A 120 -1.43 1.36 -6.31
N TYR A 121 -1.70 0.08 -6.60
CA TYR A 121 -2.95 -0.56 -6.23
C TYR A 121 -2.71 -2.01 -5.82
N GLY A 122 -2.96 -2.29 -4.54
CA GLY A 122 -2.89 -3.62 -3.95
C GLY A 122 -2.11 -3.60 -2.66
N HIS A 123 -1.69 -4.79 -2.23
CA HIS A 123 -0.86 -4.95 -1.04
C HIS A 123 0.63 -4.71 -1.30
N GLY A 124 1.07 -4.56 -2.56
CA GLY A 124 2.44 -4.20 -2.91
C GLY A 124 3.48 -5.31 -2.85
N ALA A 125 3.16 -6.52 -2.41
CA ALA A 125 4.13 -7.62 -2.27
C ALA A 125 4.06 -8.64 -3.43
N GLY A 126 5.21 -9.22 -3.77
CA GLY A 126 5.35 -10.19 -4.87
C GLY A 126 5.26 -9.52 -6.24
N MET A 127 4.66 -10.19 -7.21
CA MET A 127 4.57 -9.69 -8.58
C MET A 127 3.53 -8.57 -8.76
N SER A 128 3.97 -7.47 -9.37
CA SER A 128 3.08 -6.48 -9.96
C SER A 128 2.56 -6.97 -11.32
N GLN A 129 1.24 -6.92 -11.52
CA GLN A 129 0.63 -7.28 -12.80
C GLN A 129 0.99 -6.27 -13.90
N TYR A 130 0.94 -4.97 -13.62
CA TYR A 130 1.38 -3.95 -14.59
C TYR A 130 2.88 -4.01 -14.84
N GLY A 131 3.68 -4.20 -13.79
CA GLY A 131 5.12 -4.30 -13.94
C GLY A 131 5.52 -5.51 -14.79
N ALA A 132 4.89 -6.67 -14.57
CA ALA A 132 5.04 -7.84 -15.44
C ALA A 132 4.64 -7.56 -16.90
N ASN A 133 3.51 -6.89 -17.11
CA ASN A 133 3.07 -6.51 -18.47
C ASN A 133 4.06 -5.57 -19.16
N PHE A 134 4.60 -4.57 -18.47
CA PHE A 134 5.60 -3.66 -19.05
C PHE A 134 6.93 -4.37 -19.34
N MET A 135 7.39 -5.23 -18.43
CA MET A 135 8.57 -6.07 -18.68
C MET A 135 8.39 -6.95 -19.93
N ALA A 136 7.21 -7.54 -20.11
CA ALA A 136 6.89 -8.34 -21.30
C ALA A 136 6.87 -7.48 -22.59
N GLN A 137 6.31 -6.27 -22.52
CA GLN A 137 6.34 -5.32 -23.65
C GLN A 137 7.77 -4.89 -24.01
N ASP A 138 8.66 -4.82 -23.03
CA ASP A 138 10.08 -4.54 -23.20
C ASP A 138 10.89 -5.80 -23.60
N GLY A 139 10.22 -6.94 -23.84
CA GLY A 139 10.82 -8.17 -24.39
C GLY A 139 11.24 -9.22 -23.36
N SER A 140 10.94 -9.03 -22.08
CA SER A 140 11.24 -10.03 -21.05
C SER A 140 10.36 -11.28 -21.21
N SER A 141 10.98 -12.44 -21.06
CA SER A 141 10.30 -13.73 -20.95
C SER A 141 9.53 -13.86 -19.63
N TYR A 142 8.60 -14.83 -19.54
CA TYR A 142 7.87 -15.05 -18.29
C TYR A 142 8.80 -15.56 -17.18
N GLU A 143 9.87 -16.28 -17.53
CA GLU A 143 10.89 -16.74 -16.60
C GLU A 143 11.62 -15.55 -15.96
N GLU A 144 12.10 -14.61 -16.76
CA GLU A 144 12.77 -13.39 -16.28
C GLU A 144 11.85 -12.56 -15.38
N ILE A 145 10.58 -12.41 -15.76
CA ILE A 145 9.58 -11.69 -14.95
C ILE A 145 9.38 -12.38 -13.60
N LEU A 146 9.22 -13.69 -13.58
CA LEU A 146 9.03 -14.43 -12.33
C LEU A 146 10.27 -14.37 -11.43
N MET A 147 11.46 -14.52 -12.00
CA MET A 147 12.73 -14.42 -11.26
C MET A 147 12.99 -13.00 -10.72
N HIS A 148 12.50 -11.96 -11.40
CA HIS A 148 12.58 -10.59 -10.92
C HIS A 148 11.72 -10.35 -9.67
N TYR A 149 10.48 -10.82 -9.67
CA TYR A 149 9.55 -10.58 -8.54
C TYR A 149 9.64 -11.62 -7.42
N TYR A 150 10.20 -12.79 -7.70
CA TYR A 150 10.31 -13.87 -6.74
C TYR A 150 11.76 -14.35 -6.64
N ASP A 151 12.42 -13.98 -5.54
CA ASP A 151 13.83 -14.27 -5.35
C ASP A 151 14.09 -15.76 -5.07
N GLY A 152 15.11 -16.32 -5.73
CA GLY A 152 15.57 -17.69 -5.51
C GLY A 152 14.59 -18.80 -5.89
N ILE A 153 13.61 -18.53 -6.76
CA ILE A 153 12.69 -19.56 -7.24
C ILE A 153 13.29 -20.39 -8.38
N SER A 154 12.77 -21.60 -8.56
CA SER A 154 13.02 -22.46 -9.73
C SER A 154 11.71 -22.82 -10.39
N LEU A 155 11.68 -22.84 -11.72
CA LEU A 155 10.51 -23.25 -12.48
C LEU A 155 10.56 -24.75 -12.74
N GLN A 156 9.47 -25.45 -12.43
CA GLN A 156 9.35 -26.89 -12.63
C GLN A 156 8.12 -27.20 -13.47
N LYS A 157 8.31 -27.96 -14.55
CA LYS A 157 7.22 -28.54 -15.31
C LYS A 157 6.71 -29.78 -14.58
N MET A 158 5.45 -29.78 -14.17
CA MET A 158 4.88 -30.90 -13.41
C MET A 158 4.45 -32.10 -14.28
N TYR A 159 4.27 -31.89 -15.58
CA TYR A 159 3.79 -32.89 -16.54
C TYR A 159 4.31 -32.59 -17.95
#